data_AF-A0A652LC38-F1
#
_entry.id   AF-A0A652LC38-F1
#
_cell.length_a   1.000
_cell.length_b   1.000
_cell.length_c   1.000
_cell.angle_alpha   90.00
_cell.angle_beta   90.00
_cell.angle_gamma   90.00
#
_symmetry.space_group_name_H-M   'P 1'
#
loop_
_entity.id
_entity.type
_entity.pdbx_description
1 polymer ?
#
loop_
_entity_poly.entity_id
_entity_poly.type
_entity_poly.pdbx_seq_one_letter_code
_entity_poly.pdbx_strand_id
1 'polypeptide(L)'
;MSAPRSTAAGKVLEVLAAFDREHPSQTLSEIAQRTGLALSTTHRVVAELAGWGALERGEDGSWHVGLRLWEIASGCPRTQILRDVALPFMQDLYEATHENVQLAVREGAELVFVERIAGHRSVELVTEVGSRFPIGSTGMGRVLLAHAPPDIQEEVLASPLRAWTPHTVTDPKTLRTDPVQLRPQG
;
A
#
# COMPACT_ATOMS: atom_id res chain seq x y z
N MET A 1 5.00 12.95 28.43
CA MET A 1 5.31 13.68 27.18
C MET A 1 4.00 14.06 26.52
N SER A 2 3.68 15.35 26.42
CA SER A 2 2.47 15.83 25.73
C SER A 2 2.64 15.58 24.24
N ALA A 3 1.67 14.92 23.60
CA ALA A 3 1.68 14.70 22.15
C ALA A 3 1.82 16.07 21.43
N PRO A 4 2.66 16.18 20.39
CA PRO A 4 2.82 17.43 19.67
C PRO A 4 1.44 17.91 19.18
N ARG A 5 1.11 19.19 19.39
CA ARG A 5 -0.15 19.76 18.87
C ARG A 5 -0.16 19.57 17.35
N SER A 6 -1.13 18.79 16.84
CA SER A 6 -1.29 18.56 15.41
C SER A 6 -1.42 19.91 14.68
N THR A 7 -0.50 20.16 13.74
CA THR A 7 -0.45 21.39 12.94
C THR A 7 -1.61 21.41 11.95
N ALA A 8 -1.87 22.55 11.30
CA ALA A 8 -2.90 22.61 10.25
C ALA A 8 -2.63 21.59 9.13
N ALA A 9 -1.37 21.48 8.67
CA ALA A 9 -0.97 20.47 7.70
C ALA A 9 -1.12 19.03 8.25
N GLY A 10 -0.76 18.81 9.51
CA GLY A 10 -0.93 17.49 10.16
C GLY A 10 -2.38 17.01 10.13
N LYS A 11 -3.32 17.89 10.47
CA LYS A 11 -4.76 17.57 10.46
C LYS A 11 -5.28 17.23 9.06
N VAL A 12 -4.79 17.94 8.04
CA VAL A 12 -5.12 17.64 6.65
C VAL A 12 -4.64 16.23 6.29
N LEU A 13 -3.40 15.89 6.61
CA LEU A 13 -2.84 14.56 6.36
C LEU A 13 -3.57 13.48 7.16
N GLU A 14 -3.96 13.73 8.40
CA GLU A 14 -4.75 12.83 9.23
C GLU A 14 -6.13 12.55 8.61
N VAL A 15 -6.82 13.59 8.11
CA VAL A 15 -8.12 13.43 7.43
C VAL A 15 -7.97 12.62 6.13
N LEU A 16 -6.93 12.87 5.34
CA LEU A 16 -6.66 12.07 4.14
C LEU A 16 -6.33 10.62 4.47
N ALA A 17 -5.52 10.39 5.51
CA ALA A 17 -5.15 9.06 5.99
C ALA A 17 -6.31 8.32 6.67
N ALA A 18 -7.40 9.00 7.00
CA ALA A 18 -8.61 8.36 7.50
C ALA A 18 -9.33 7.56 6.40
N PHE A 19 -9.05 7.78 5.11
CA PHE A 19 -9.65 7.01 4.02
C PHE A 19 -8.74 5.85 3.63
N ASP A 20 -9.31 4.67 3.56
CA ASP A 20 -8.64 3.46 3.11
C ASP A 20 -9.66 2.52 2.44
N ARG A 21 -9.24 1.30 2.14
CA ARG A 21 -10.10 0.32 1.48
C ARG A 21 -11.23 -0.23 2.33
N GLU A 22 -11.06 -0.31 3.65
CA GLU A 22 -12.11 -0.77 4.55
C GLU A 22 -13.14 0.35 4.76
N HIS A 23 -12.73 1.60 4.54
CA HIS A 23 -13.55 2.79 4.75
C HIS A 23 -13.41 3.78 3.57
N PRO A 24 -13.80 3.37 2.36
CA PRO A 24 -13.61 4.17 1.14
C PRO A 24 -14.52 5.39 1.12
N SER A 25 -15.65 5.32 1.84
CA SER A 25 -16.58 6.42 2.04
C SER A 25 -16.96 6.51 3.52
N GLN A 26 -16.97 7.72 4.07
CA GLN A 26 -17.16 7.96 5.50
C GLN A 26 -17.95 9.24 5.76
N THR A 27 -18.85 9.21 6.73
CA THR A 27 -19.50 10.39 7.28
C THR A 27 -18.51 11.27 8.03
N LEU A 28 -18.89 12.54 8.24
CA LEU A 28 -18.04 13.48 8.99
C LEU A 28 -17.74 13.00 10.42
N SER A 29 -18.69 12.32 11.07
CA SER A 29 -18.55 11.78 12.42
C SER A 29 -17.53 10.64 12.47
N GLU A 30 -17.54 9.74 11.48
CA GLU A 30 -16.58 8.65 11.38
C GLU A 30 -15.16 9.18 11.14
N ILE A 31 -15.01 10.17 10.25
CA ILE A 31 -13.71 10.85 10.04
C ILE A 31 -13.21 11.48 11.34
N ALA A 32 -14.08 12.18 12.08
CA ALA A 32 -13.71 12.79 13.36
C ALA A 32 -13.29 11.73 14.40
N GLN A 33 -14.01 10.62 14.47
CA GLN A 33 -13.70 9.51 15.38
C GLN A 33 -12.34 8.88 15.05
N ARG A 34 -12.04 8.63 13.77
CA ARG A 34 -10.79 7.97 13.36
C ARG A 34 -9.57 8.87 13.46
N THR A 35 -9.74 10.15 13.19
CA THR A 35 -8.66 11.14 13.33
C THR A 35 -8.45 11.60 14.77
N GLY A 36 -9.44 11.39 15.65
CA GLY A 36 -9.44 11.96 17.00
C GLY A 36 -9.62 13.47 17.04
N LEU A 37 -9.97 14.09 15.91
CA LEU A 37 -10.19 15.53 15.81
C LEU A 37 -11.59 15.90 16.32
N ALA A 38 -11.70 17.09 16.91
CA ALA A 38 -13.01 17.65 17.24
C ALA A 38 -13.84 17.85 15.97
N LEU A 39 -15.14 17.54 16.02
CA LEU A 39 -16.05 17.57 14.86
C LEU A 39 -16.01 18.91 14.10
N SER A 40 -15.90 20.03 14.81
CA SER A 40 -15.78 21.37 14.22
C SER A 40 -14.47 21.56 13.43
N THR A 41 -13.39 20.94 13.87
CA THR A 41 -12.09 20.95 13.16
C THR A 41 -12.17 20.04 11.95
N THR A 42 -12.72 18.84 12.08
CA THR A 42 -12.93 17.89 10.98
C THR A 42 -13.77 18.54 9.87
N HIS A 43 -14.89 19.20 10.23
CA HIS A 43 -15.73 19.90 9.27
C HIS A 43 -14.94 20.92 8.44
N ARG A 44 -14.12 21.75 9.09
CA ARG A 44 -13.32 22.76 8.41
C ARG A 44 -12.30 22.15 7.45
N VAL A 45 -11.57 21.14 7.90
CA VAL A 45 -10.55 20.46 7.08
C VAL A 45 -11.18 19.75 5.89
N VAL A 46 -12.28 19.03 6.11
CA VAL A 46 -13.02 18.35 5.04
C VAL A 46 -13.57 19.37 4.03
N ALA A 47 -14.11 20.51 4.49
CA ALA A 47 -14.59 21.55 3.59
C ALA A 47 -13.47 22.18 2.75
N GLU A 48 -12.28 22.40 3.33
CA GLU A 48 -11.10 22.89 2.59
C GLU A 48 -10.64 21.87 1.54
N LEU A 49 -10.53 20.59 1.91
CA LEU A 49 -10.19 19.51 0.99
C LEU A 49 -11.22 19.35 -0.13
N ALA A 50 -12.51 19.48 0.19
CA ALA A 50 -13.58 19.44 -0.78
C ALA A 50 -13.54 20.63 -1.74
N GLY A 51 -13.32 21.84 -1.23
CA GLY A 51 -13.15 23.03 -2.07
C GLY A 51 -11.94 22.95 -3.01
N TRP A 52 -10.89 22.21 -2.62
CA TRP A 52 -9.76 21.93 -3.50
C TRP A 52 -10.02 20.77 -4.48
N GLY A 53 -10.96 19.87 -4.18
CA GLY A 53 -11.29 18.68 -4.99
C GLY A 53 -10.60 17.39 -4.54
N ALA A 54 -9.96 17.38 -3.37
CA ALA A 54 -9.36 16.18 -2.79
C ALA A 54 -10.40 15.26 -2.12
N LEU A 55 -11.52 15.81 -1.67
CA LEU A 55 -12.65 15.04 -1.18
C LEU A 55 -13.90 15.42 -1.96
N GLU A 56 -14.77 14.45 -2.15
CA GLU A 56 -16.07 14.62 -2.79
C GLU A 56 -17.15 14.10 -1.86
N ARG A 57 -18.35 14.68 -1.97
CA ARG A 57 -19.49 14.29 -1.14
C ARG A 57 -20.43 13.44 -1.98
N GLY A 58 -20.66 12.20 -1.53
CA GLY A 58 -21.62 11.30 -2.12
C GLY A 58 -23.07 11.74 -1.89
N GLU A 59 -23.99 11.13 -2.62
CA GLU A 59 -25.43 11.41 -2.53
C GLU A 59 -26.01 11.05 -1.15
N ASP A 60 -25.44 10.04 -0.49
CA ASP A 60 -25.76 9.63 0.87
C ASP A 60 -25.20 10.57 1.95
N GLY A 61 -24.49 11.63 1.53
CA GLY A 61 -23.88 12.62 2.39
C GLY A 61 -22.55 12.20 3.01
N SER A 62 -22.04 11.01 2.67
CA SER A 62 -20.69 10.55 3.02
C SER A 62 -19.63 11.26 2.17
N TRP A 63 -18.38 11.22 2.63
CA TRP A 63 -17.23 11.78 1.94
C TRP A 63 -16.34 10.66 1.45
N HIS A 64 -15.74 10.84 0.28
CA HIS A 64 -14.73 9.94 -0.28
C HIS A 64 -13.60 10.73 -0.93
N VAL A 65 -12.50 10.05 -1.26
CA VAL A 65 -11.39 10.64 -2.01
C VAL A 65 -11.90 11.10 -3.37
N GLY A 66 -11.62 12.37 -3.70
CA GLY A 66 -12.00 13.01 -4.96
C GLY A 66 -10.96 12.83 -6.07
N LEU A 67 -11.36 13.13 -7.30
CA LEU A 67 -10.56 12.88 -8.51
C LEU A 67 -9.20 13.59 -8.49
N ARG A 68 -9.11 14.79 -7.88
CA ARG A 68 -7.88 15.59 -7.92
C ARG A 68 -6.69 14.92 -7.24
N LEU A 69 -6.92 14.14 -6.18
CA LEU A 69 -5.84 13.38 -5.55
C LEU A 69 -5.33 12.26 -6.46
N TRP A 70 -6.22 11.64 -7.23
CA TRP A 70 -5.84 10.65 -8.23
C TRP A 70 -5.03 11.29 -9.37
N GLU A 71 -5.39 12.47 -9.86
CA GLU A 71 -4.61 13.21 -10.87
C GLU A 71 -3.18 13.52 -10.42
N ILE A 72 -3.00 13.86 -9.13
CA ILE A 72 -1.67 14.13 -8.56
C ILE A 72 -0.89 12.82 -8.40
N ALA A 73 -1.54 11.78 -7.88
CA ALA A 73 -0.91 10.48 -7.67
C ALA A 73 -0.52 9.82 -9.00
N SER A 74 -1.33 9.96 -10.05
CA SER A 74 -1.06 9.41 -11.38
C SER A 74 0.12 10.08 -12.07
N GLY A 75 0.43 11.33 -11.73
CA GLY A 75 1.65 12.04 -12.18
C GLY A 75 2.93 11.68 -11.42
N CYS A 76 2.90 10.73 -10.48
CA CYS A 76 4.10 10.33 -9.71
C CYS A 76 5.09 9.55 -10.60
N PRO A 77 6.27 10.11 -10.95
CA PRO A 77 7.17 9.52 -11.94
C PRO A 77 7.71 8.15 -11.52
N ARG A 78 7.92 7.94 -10.22
CA ARG A 78 8.50 6.71 -9.67
C ARG A 78 7.61 5.49 -9.90
N THR A 79 6.30 5.65 -9.69
CA THR A 79 5.34 4.56 -9.90
C THR A 79 4.92 4.47 -11.35
N GLN A 80 4.80 5.60 -12.05
CA GLN A 80 4.35 5.64 -13.44
C GLN A 80 5.38 5.04 -14.40
N ILE A 81 6.65 5.45 -14.33
CA ILE A 81 7.70 4.91 -15.23
C ILE A 81 7.85 3.39 -15.05
N LEU A 82 7.83 2.92 -13.80
CA LEU A 82 7.96 1.49 -13.54
C LEU A 82 6.73 0.72 -14.05
N ARG A 83 5.52 1.24 -13.81
CA ARG A 83 4.28 0.62 -14.29
C ARG A 83 4.24 0.58 -15.81
N ASP A 84 4.52 1.69 -16.48
CA ASP A 84 4.44 1.80 -17.94
C ASP A 84 5.44 0.86 -18.63
N VAL A 85 6.64 0.69 -18.07
CA VAL A 85 7.63 -0.26 -18.58
C VAL A 85 7.25 -1.70 -18.25
N ALA A 86 6.72 -1.97 -17.05
CA ALA A 86 6.43 -3.34 -16.61
C ALA A 86 5.14 -3.93 -17.21
N LEU A 87 4.13 -3.09 -17.47
CA LEU A 87 2.78 -3.54 -17.83
C LEU A 87 2.75 -4.45 -19.07
N PRO A 88 3.47 -4.18 -20.18
CA PRO A 88 3.51 -5.09 -21.33
C PRO A 88 4.03 -6.48 -20.95
N PHE A 89 5.11 -6.56 -20.17
CA PHE A 89 5.67 -7.83 -19.73
C PHE A 89 4.75 -8.58 -18.75
N MET A 90 4.02 -7.83 -17.92
CA MET A 90 3.01 -8.42 -17.03
C MET A 90 1.85 -9.02 -17.83
N GLN A 91 1.43 -8.36 -18.92
CA GLN A 91 0.39 -8.87 -19.83
C GLN A 91 0.86 -10.14 -20.54
N ASP A 92 2.07 -10.15 -21.09
CA ASP A 92 2.67 -11.34 -21.72
C ASP A 92 2.71 -12.53 -20.74
N LEU A 93 3.12 -12.28 -19.49
CA LEU A 93 3.16 -13.32 -18.46
C LEU A 93 1.76 -13.82 -18.09
N TYR A 94 0.79 -12.92 -18.00
CA TYR A 94 -0.61 -13.29 -17.75
C TYR A 94 -1.18 -14.10 -18.91
N GLU A 95 -0.92 -13.74 -20.16
CA GLU A 95 -1.39 -14.51 -21.33
C GLU A 95 -0.75 -15.90 -21.40
N ALA A 96 0.53 -16.00 -21.04
CA ALA A 96 1.24 -17.27 -21.02
C ALA A 96 0.78 -18.21 -19.90
N THR A 97 0.42 -17.68 -18.73
CA THR A 97 0.16 -18.48 -17.52
C THR A 97 -1.30 -18.54 -17.11
N HIS A 98 -2.08 -17.50 -17.43
CA HIS A 98 -3.41 -17.20 -16.88
C HIS A 98 -3.45 -17.12 -15.35
N GLU A 99 -2.28 -16.95 -14.73
CA GLU A 99 -2.10 -16.80 -13.30
C GLU A 99 -2.02 -15.33 -12.91
N ASN A 100 -2.24 -15.07 -11.63
CA ASN A 100 -2.13 -13.72 -11.08
C ASN A 100 -0.72 -13.16 -11.21
N VAL A 101 -0.58 -12.00 -11.87
CA VAL A 101 0.69 -11.28 -12.00
C VAL A 101 0.63 -10.02 -11.14
N GLN A 102 1.66 -9.81 -10.32
CA GLN A 102 1.73 -8.67 -9.40
C GLN A 102 3.07 -7.96 -9.50
N LEU A 103 3.05 -6.65 -9.25
CA LEU A 103 4.23 -5.80 -9.20
C LEU A 103 4.24 -5.07 -7.86
N ALA A 104 5.37 -5.17 -7.15
CA ALA A 104 5.60 -4.43 -5.91
C ALA A 104 6.95 -3.72 -5.94
N VAL A 105 7.02 -2.62 -5.20
CA VAL A 105 8.24 -1.85 -4.98
C VAL A 105 8.61 -1.86 -3.51
N ARG A 106 9.90 -1.77 -3.21
CA ARG A 106 10.38 -1.59 -1.84
C ARG A 106 10.21 -0.15 -1.40
N GLU A 107 9.72 0.02 -0.18
CA GLU A 107 9.68 1.28 0.56
C GLU A 107 10.19 1.01 1.99
N GLY A 108 11.47 1.31 2.25
CA GLY A 108 12.12 0.94 3.51
C GLY A 108 12.15 -0.58 3.73
N ALA A 109 11.64 -1.01 4.88
CA ALA A 109 11.46 -2.41 5.31
C ALA A 109 10.13 -3.04 4.86
N GLU A 110 9.36 -2.34 4.02
CA GLU A 110 8.07 -2.79 3.51
C GLU A 110 8.09 -2.92 1.98
N LEU A 111 7.16 -3.72 1.48
CA LEU A 111 6.83 -3.79 0.06
C LEU A 111 5.45 -3.14 -0.16
N VAL A 112 5.31 -2.42 -1.27
CA VAL A 112 4.06 -1.76 -1.68
C VAL A 112 3.68 -2.29 -3.04
N PHE A 113 2.48 -2.85 -3.17
CA PHE A 113 1.96 -3.29 -4.46
C PHE A 113 1.58 -2.08 -5.31
N VAL A 114 2.10 -2.00 -6.53
CA VAL A 114 1.87 -0.87 -7.44
C VAL A 114 1.09 -1.26 -8.68
N GLU A 115 1.03 -2.55 -9.05
CA GLU A 115 0.23 -3.03 -10.16
C GLU A 115 -0.18 -4.49 -9.99
N ARG A 116 -1.29 -4.90 -10.60
CA ARG A 116 -1.70 -6.31 -10.68
C ARG A 116 -2.52 -6.61 -11.93
N ILE A 117 -2.36 -7.81 -12.47
CA ILE A 117 -3.25 -8.41 -13.47
C ILE A 117 -3.78 -9.70 -12.87
N ALA A 118 -5.10 -9.81 -12.76
CA ALA A 118 -5.76 -10.98 -12.18
C ALA A 118 -6.84 -11.49 -13.14
N GLY A 119 -6.86 -12.81 -13.35
CA GLY A 119 -7.86 -13.46 -14.19
C GLY A 119 -9.11 -13.81 -13.39
N HIS A 120 -10.25 -13.92 -14.08
CA HIS A 120 -11.52 -14.35 -13.47
C HIS A 120 -11.47 -15.78 -12.91
N ARG A 121 -10.47 -16.58 -13.30
CA ARG A 121 -10.26 -17.97 -12.87
C ARG A 121 -9.05 -18.15 -11.94
N SER A 122 -8.32 -17.08 -11.66
CA SER A 122 -7.13 -17.12 -10.82
C SER A 122 -7.53 -17.15 -9.34
N VAL A 123 -6.66 -17.65 -8.47
CA VAL A 123 -6.89 -17.67 -7.02
C VAL A 123 -7.23 -16.27 -6.52
N GLU A 124 -8.18 -16.14 -5.60
CA GLU A 124 -8.54 -14.85 -5.01
C GLU A 124 -7.31 -14.20 -4.35
N LEU A 125 -6.89 -13.05 -4.87
CA LEU A 125 -5.78 -12.29 -4.33
C LEU A 125 -6.29 -11.40 -3.19
N VAL A 126 -5.68 -11.57 -2.01
CA VAL A 126 -5.85 -10.66 -0.86
C VAL A 126 -5.02 -9.37 -1.03
N THR A 127 -4.14 -9.31 -2.05
CA THR A 127 -3.17 -8.21 -2.27
C THR A 127 -3.63 -7.26 -3.37
N GLU A 128 -3.57 -5.95 -3.08
CA GLU A 128 -4.18 -4.90 -3.88
C GLU A 128 -3.24 -3.71 -4.06
N VAL A 129 -3.44 -2.95 -5.14
CA VAL A 129 -2.61 -1.79 -5.45
C VAL A 129 -2.72 -0.76 -4.32
N GLY A 130 -1.57 -0.32 -3.79
CA GLY A 130 -1.44 0.56 -2.64
C GLY A 130 -1.23 -0.16 -1.30
N SER A 131 -1.53 -1.45 -1.21
CA SER A 131 -1.38 -2.21 0.04
C SER A 131 0.09 -2.42 0.41
N ARG A 132 0.37 -2.34 1.71
CA ARG A 132 1.72 -2.48 2.29
C ARG A 132 1.85 -3.78 3.07
N PHE A 133 2.99 -4.44 2.93
CA PHE A 133 3.32 -5.66 3.67
C PHE A 133 4.78 -5.64 4.14
N PRO A 134 5.10 -6.29 5.28
CA PRO A 134 6.49 -6.47 5.68
C PRO A 134 7.29 -7.18 4.58
N ILE A 135 8.50 -6.70 4.27
CA ILE A 135 9.26 -7.22 3.13
C ILE A 135 9.63 -8.71 3.26
N GLY A 136 9.72 -9.26 4.47
CA GLY A 136 10.00 -10.69 4.68
C GLY A 136 8.80 -11.63 4.50
N SER A 137 7.57 -11.12 4.35
CA SER A 137 6.35 -11.95 4.46
C SER A 137 5.92 -12.65 3.18
N THR A 138 6.42 -12.22 2.02
CA THR A 138 6.03 -12.75 0.70
C THR A 138 7.24 -13.24 -0.09
N GLY A 139 7.02 -14.13 -1.05
CA GLY A 139 8.08 -14.57 -1.97
C GLY A 139 8.72 -13.39 -2.73
N MET A 140 7.89 -12.46 -3.22
CA MET A 140 8.36 -11.24 -3.89
C MET A 140 9.13 -10.33 -2.93
N GLY A 141 8.65 -10.18 -1.70
CA GLY A 141 9.32 -9.41 -0.67
C GLY A 141 10.71 -9.96 -0.34
N ARG A 142 10.87 -11.29 -0.28
CA ARG A 142 12.20 -11.91 -0.10
C ARG A 142 13.17 -11.58 -1.23
N VAL A 143 12.70 -11.57 -2.48
CA VAL A 143 13.51 -11.12 -3.63
C VAL A 143 13.90 -9.65 -3.47
N LEU A 144 12.96 -8.78 -3.08
CA LEU A 144 13.24 -7.36 -2.83
C LEU A 144 14.22 -7.16 -1.66
N LEU A 145 14.13 -7.98 -0.60
CA LEU A 145 15.03 -7.95 0.56
C LEU A 145 16.46 -8.37 0.16
N ALA A 146 16.59 -9.41 -0.65
CA ALA A 146 17.88 -9.90 -1.13
C ALA A 146 18.67 -8.84 -1.92
N HIS A 147 17.96 -7.93 -2.59
CA HIS A 147 18.54 -6.81 -3.34
C HIS A 147 18.46 -5.47 -2.59
N ALA A 148 18.03 -5.46 -1.33
CA ALA A 148 17.95 -4.24 -0.52
C ALA A 148 19.35 -3.79 -0.03
N PRO A 149 19.53 -2.50 0.32
CA PRO A 149 20.71 -2.02 1.01
C PRO A 149 21.01 -2.81 2.30
N PRO A 150 22.28 -3.03 2.67
CA PRO A 150 22.64 -3.87 3.83
C PRO A 150 22.03 -3.42 5.16
N ASP A 151 21.88 -2.12 5.38
CA ASP A 151 21.23 -1.54 6.56
C ASP A 151 19.76 -1.98 6.68
N ILE A 152 19.02 -1.97 5.58
CA ILE A 152 17.63 -2.45 5.54
C ILE A 152 17.56 -3.97 5.75
N GLN A 153 18.52 -4.73 5.21
CA GLN A 153 18.58 -6.17 5.45
C GLN A 153 18.77 -6.45 6.94
N GLU A 154 19.72 -5.78 7.59
CA GLU A 154 19.96 -5.94 9.02
C GLU A 154 18.76 -5.49 9.87
N GLU A 155 18.10 -4.38 9.53
CA GLU A 155 16.89 -3.91 10.21
C GLU A 155 15.78 -4.96 10.19
N VAL A 156 15.49 -5.52 9.02
CA VAL A 156 14.44 -6.52 8.83
C VAL A 156 14.78 -7.82 9.54
N LEU A 157 16.05 -8.25 9.48
CA LEU A 157 16.53 -9.51 10.07
C LEU A 157 16.71 -9.42 11.59
N ALA A 158 16.86 -8.21 12.14
CA ALA A 158 16.91 -7.96 13.58
C ALA A 158 15.50 -7.92 14.23
N SER A 159 14.45 -7.75 13.41
CA SER A 159 13.08 -7.66 13.88
C SER A 159 12.39 -9.03 13.95
N PRO A 160 11.40 -9.23 14.85
CA PRO A 160 10.64 -10.49 14.90
C PRO A 160 9.90 -10.72 13.58
N LEU A 161 10.24 -11.80 12.88
CA LEU A 161 9.60 -12.19 11.63
C LEU A 161 8.28 -12.92 11.95
N ARG A 162 7.16 -12.28 11.61
CA ARG A 162 5.83 -12.88 11.81
C ARG A 162 5.59 -14.00 10.80
N ALA A 163 5.15 -15.16 11.29
CA ALA A 163 4.61 -16.21 10.45
C ALA A 163 3.18 -15.83 10.02
N TRP A 164 2.99 -15.55 8.73
CA TRP A 164 1.68 -15.23 8.16
C TRP A 164 0.94 -16.48 7.67
N THR A 165 1.71 -17.50 7.31
CA THR A 165 1.26 -18.82 6.90
C THR A 165 2.19 -19.89 7.50
N PRO A 166 1.78 -21.16 7.55
CA PRO A 166 2.67 -22.27 7.95
C PRO A 166 3.96 -22.40 7.12
N HIS A 167 3.98 -21.79 5.92
CA HIS A 167 5.11 -21.80 5.00
C HIS A 167 5.94 -20.51 5.04
N THR A 168 5.61 -19.55 5.91
CA THR A 168 6.37 -18.32 6.03
C THR A 168 7.73 -18.61 6.66
N VAL A 169 8.81 -18.30 5.95
CA VAL A 169 10.18 -18.42 6.48
C VAL A 169 10.40 -17.29 7.48
N THR A 170 10.56 -17.65 8.75
CA THR A 170 10.76 -16.70 9.86
C THR A 170 12.14 -16.79 10.51
N ASP A 171 13.04 -17.65 10.02
CA ASP A 171 14.42 -17.73 10.48
C ASP A 171 15.31 -16.73 9.71
N PRO A 172 15.92 -15.73 10.38
CA PRO A 172 16.80 -14.76 9.75
C PRO A 172 18.01 -15.38 9.05
N LYS A 173 18.53 -16.52 9.55
CA LYS A 173 19.65 -17.20 8.90
C LYS A 173 19.23 -17.80 7.56
N THR A 174 18.09 -18.49 7.54
CA THR A 174 17.48 -19.02 6.31
C THR A 174 17.17 -17.91 5.30
N LEU A 175 16.69 -16.74 5.74
CA LEU A 175 16.47 -15.60 4.84
C LEU A 175 17.76 -15.01 4.25
N ARG A 176 18.87 -15.04 4.99
CA ARG A 176 20.19 -14.63 4.47
C ARG A 176 20.77 -15.61 3.46
N THR A 177 20.56 -16.92 3.66
CA THR A 177 21.17 -17.96 2.80
C THR A 177 20.30 -18.37 1.61
N ASP A 178 19.02 -18.01 1.59
CA ASP A 178 18.09 -18.45 0.56
C ASP A 178 17.28 -17.29 -0.03
N PRO A 179 17.89 -16.46 -0.90
CA PRO A 179 17.18 -15.35 -1.53
C PRO A 179 16.12 -15.82 -2.54
N VAL A 180 16.24 -17.03 -3.12
CA VAL A 180 15.32 -17.55 -4.14
C VAL A 180 15.29 -19.08 -4.13
N GLN A 181 14.41 -19.67 -3.30
CA GLN A 181 13.90 -21.03 -3.50
C GLN A 181 12.63 -21.02 -4.38
N LEU A 182 12.49 -20.02 -5.26
CA LEU A 182 11.55 -20.04 -6.39
C LEU A 182 12.31 -20.53 -7.63
N ARG A 183 12.86 -21.75 -7.58
CA ARG A 183 13.04 -22.49 -8.82
C ARG A 183 11.65 -23.03 -9.18
N PRO A 184 11.11 -22.73 -10.38
CA PRO A 184 9.91 -23.40 -10.83
C PRO A 184 10.23 -24.90 -10.87
N GLN A 185 9.45 -25.69 -10.14
CA GLN A 185 9.30 -27.08 -10.50
C GLN A 185 8.35 -27.13 -11.70
N GLY A 186 8.90 -26.97 -12.90
CA GLY A 186 8.15 -27.04 -14.16
C GLY A 186 7.61 -25.70 -14.60
#